data_AF-A0A418X977-F1
#
_entry.id   AF-A0A418X977-F1
#
_cell.length_a   1.000
_cell.length_b   1.000
_cell.length_c   1.000
_cell.angle_alpha   90.00
_cell.angle_beta   90.00
_cell.angle_gamma   90.00
#
_symmetry.space_group_name_H-M   'P 1'
#
loop_
_entity.id
_entity.type
_entity.pdbx_description
1 polymer ?
#
loop_
_entity_poly.entity_id
_entity_poly.type
_entity_poly.pdbx_seq_one_letter_code
_entity_poly.pdbx_strand_id
1 'polypeptide(L)'
;MSSSDRPVYRLTLEAPEPGLGVIVIDAEGNVVGRCADDKSRLDLDLPRGLYTVRSSRSGAFAETVVRLDGPQLVKAAPPPVFSAATIPGAATTHEYYTWPAWAASQTPTAPLLAWDEPADARLLLFVRAAHQGAYAGEDQLASLSLRMLNGRSLSEFRDDAQRDSDKGWAAYSTRLPHGLLILEDLGERPRQIPVPLMPGWQTQVFVMHHKRLLWEDMRLATLHADVIDSRKYRSPYDLQPDDIQPSQDMDAGLLALQNNTPSVAPQLIDAFLGSKFQNPILGLLGAYLMLLHERREAKKPDYHADTGRIRMVLDNLHALLPESADVAALRLMAEPWLGKPALAPVERVPLFRCGAEALLQAAASDPALLPEGSLLDTVSDRLYGDTVWTTWKPVALPLGMYVAANLPGAGAMHETNWVEQAVVDAVSVAEHRGEDFTADDLVRRIGVSPHAVRNAMDRLITRAATQRLLPDVAPQDIRLLGGKVARTLADTLGLRVDESLLAQIASGPSSVESATMTPSIQQVYSRLKKALSEVAAKQAGKISADSVLTEIIRPDDALGRTLFSKRLARQFSEHNIALSNEELDATESVRDLAHLMARKLSE
;
A
#
# COMPACT_ATOMS: atom_id res chain seq x y z
N MET A 1 -6.37 -16.63 -48.82
CA MET A 1 -7.55 -17.28 -48.22
C MET A 1 -8.12 -16.32 -47.20
N SER A 2 -9.43 -16.05 -47.28
CA SER A 2 -10.16 -15.31 -46.24
C SER A 2 -10.00 -16.01 -44.88
N SER A 3 -9.99 -15.27 -43.78
CA SER A 3 -10.01 -15.81 -42.41
C SER A 3 -11.14 -16.85 -42.22
N SER A 4 -12.24 -16.69 -42.97
CA SER A 4 -13.40 -17.59 -42.95
C SER A 4 -13.17 -19.01 -43.51
N ASP A 5 -12.11 -19.25 -44.28
CA ASP A 5 -11.88 -20.55 -44.94
C ASP A 5 -10.88 -21.45 -44.21
N ARG A 6 -10.38 -21.01 -43.05
CA ARG A 6 -9.44 -21.81 -42.26
C ARG A 6 -10.19 -22.91 -41.50
N PRO A 7 -9.67 -24.14 -41.43
CA PRO A 7 -10.27 -25.18 -40.61
C PRO A 7 -10.29 -24.72 -39.14
N VAL A 8 -11.38 -24.99 -38.44
CA VAL A 8 -11.58 -24.65 -37.03
C VAL A 8 -11.28 -25.87 -36.18
N TYR A 9 -10.53 -25.67 -35.09
CA TYR A 9 -10.15 -26.71 -34.14
C TYR A 9 -10.47 -26.30 -32.71
N ARG A 10 -10.71 -27.31 -31.86
CA ARG A 10 -10.97 -27.12 -30.44
C ARG A 10 -9.66 -26.90 -29.68
N LEU A 11 -9.51 -25.75 -29.04
CA LEU A 11 -8.49 -25.50 -28.02
C LEU A 11 -9.13 -25.64 -26.63
N THR A 12 -8.71 -26.63 -25.86
CA THR A 12 -9.06 -26.77 -24.45
C THR A 12 -7.91 -26.25 -23.60
N LEU A 13 -8.18 -25.31 -22.70
CA LEU A 13 -7.22 -24.80 -21.74
C LEU A 13 -7.58 -25.24 -20.33
N GLU A 14 -6.58 -25.69 -19.59
CA GLU A 14 -6.68 -25.98 -18.16
C GLU A 14 -5.79 -25.00 -17.37
N ALA A 15 -6.40 -24.24 -16.46
CA ALA A 15 -5.68 -23.49 -15.46
C ALA A 15 -5.23 -24.48 -14.36
N PRO A 16 -3.93 -24.53 -14.02
CA PRO A 16 -3.39 -25.50 -13.06
C PRO A 16 -3.87 -25.26 -11.61
N GLU A 17 -4.42 -24.08 -11.33
CA GLU A 17 -4.82 -23.65 -9.99
C GLU A 17 -6.02 -22.68 -10.06
N PRO A 18 -6.84 -22.60 -9.00
CA PRO A 18 -7.88 -21.59 -8.88
C PRO A 18 -7.32 -20.16 -8.86
N GLY A 19 -8.05 -19.19 -9.41
CA GLY A 19 -7.67 -17.77 -9.35
C GLY A 19 -6.59 -17.34 -10.35
N LEU A 20 -6.03 -18.25 -11.14
CA LEU A 20 -5.12 -17.90 -12.23
C LEU A 20 -5.90 -17.29 -13.40
N GLY A 21 -5.66 -16.01 -13.68
CA GLY A 21 -6.28 -15.34 -14.83
C GLY A 21 -5.65 -15.83 -16.13
N VAL A 22 -6.40 -16.56 -16.96
CA VAL A 22 -5.92 -17.08 -18.26
C VAL A 22 -6.66 -16.40 -19.40
N ILE A 23 -5.90 -15.86 -20.37
CA ILE A 23 -6.42 -15.31 -21.62
C ILE A 23 -5.75 -15.97 -22.83
N VAL A 24 -6.48 -16.02 -23.94
CA VAL A 24 -5.99 -16.49 -25.23
C VAL A 24 -5.96 -15.32 -26.18
N ILE A 25 -4.80 -15.10 -26.78
CA ILE A 25 -4.52 -14.00 -27.70
C ILE A 25 -4.24 -14.61 -29.08
N ASP A 26 -4.89 -14.10 -30.13
CA ASP A 26 -4.59 -14.50 -31.51
C ASP A 26 -3.29 -13.86 -32.04
N ALA A 27 -2.94 -14.16 -33.29
CA ALA A 27 -1.72 -13.64 -33.92
C ALA A 27 -1.79 -12.12 -34.18
N GLU A 28 -2.99 -11.54 -34.19
CA GLU A 28 -3.27 -10.13 -34.36
C GLU A 28 -3.30 -9.35 -33.04
N GLY A 29 -3.11 -10.03 -31.90
CA GLY A 29 -3.10 -9.42 -30.57
C GLY A 29 -4.48 -9.28 -29.91
N ASN A 30 -5.54 -9.85 -30.50
CA ASN A 30 -6.88 -9.79 -29.93
C ASN A 30 -7.10 -10.90 -28.90
N VAL A 31 -7.78 -10.57 -27.80
CA VAL A 31 -8.22 -11.56 -26.82
C VAL A 31 -9.41 -12.34 -27.39
N VAL A 32 -9.19 -13.59 -27.78
CA VAL A 32 -10.21 -14.49 -28.35
C VAL A 32 -10.87 -15.40 -27.30
N GLY A 33 -10.33 -15.42 -26.08
CA GLY A 33 -10.94 -16.14 -24.96
C GLY A 33 -10.35 -15.72 -23.62
N ARG A 34 -11.16 -15.85 -22.56
CA ARG A 34 -10.75 -15.62 -21.18
C ARG A 34 -11.39 -16.66 -20.29
N CYS A 35 -10.61 -17.26 -19.40
CA CYS A 35 -11.13 -18.08 -18.33
C CYS A 35 -11.76 -17.15 -17.29
N ALA A 36 -13.04 -17.38 -16.96
CA ALA A 36 -13.66 -16.68 -15.85
C ALA A 36 -12.98 -17.12 -14.54
N ASP A 37 -12.95 -16.23 -13.54
CA ASP A 37 -12.20 -16.40 -12.29
C ASP A 37 -12.57 -17.69 -11.52
N ASP A 38 -13.75 -18.28 -11.81
CA ASP A 38 -14.31 -19.49 -11.21
C ASP A 38 -14.10 -20.78 -12.03
N LYS A 39 -13.62 -20.68 -13.27
CA LYS A 39 -13.44 -21.84 -14.15
C LYS A 39 -11.96 -22.21 -14.20
N SER A 40 -11.66 -23.48 -13.94
CA SER A 40 -10.35 -24.06 -14.21
C SER A 40 -10.17 -24.47 -15.67
N ARG A 41 -11.23 -24.35 -16.49
CA ARG A 41 -11.23 -24.82 -17.87
C ARG A 41 -11.91 -23.84 -18.82
N LEU A 42 -11.25 -23.57 -19.93
CA LEU A 42 -11.77 -22.77 -21.04
C LEU A 42 -11.69 -23.59 -22.31
N ASP A 43 -12.82 -23.77 -22.98
CA ASP A 43 -12.86 -24.41 -24.27
C ASP A 43 -13.22 -23.41 -25.37
N LEU A 44 -12.44 -23.36 -26.45
CA LEU A 44 -12.61 -22.45 -27.58
C LEU A 44 -12.57 -23.20 -28.91
N ASP A 45 -13.42 -22.82 -29.85
CA ASP A 45 -13.33 -23.27 -31.24
C ASP A 45 -12.68 -22.14 -32.06
N LEU A 46 -11.43 -22.37 -32.47
CA LEU A 46 -10.58 -21.34 -33.08
C LEU A 46 -10.05 -21.80 -34.45
N PRO A 47 -9.91 -20.91 -35.44
CA PRO A 47 -9.27 -21.24 -36.71
C PRO A 47 -7.84 -21.79 -36.52
N ARG A 48 -7.35 -22.55 -37.50
CA ARG A 48 -5.95 -22.94 -37.54
C ARG A 48 -5.05 -21.71 -37.49
N GLY A 49 -4.11 -21.67 -36.54
CA GLY A 49 -3.29 -20.48 -36.30
C GLY A 49 -2.28 -20.63 -35.16
N LEU A 50 -1.59 -19.52 -34.88
CA LEU A 50 -0.77 -19.35 -33.68
C LEU A 50 -1.58 -18.57 -32.65
N TYR A 51 -1.53 -19.02 -31.41
CA TYR A 51 -2.20 -18.41 -30.27
C TYR A 51 -1.22 -18.26 -29.13
N THR A 52 -1.33 -17.17 -28.37
CA THR A 52 -0.58 -16.99 -27.13
C THR A 52 -1.53 -17.22 -25.97
N VAL A 53 -1.27 -18.25 -25.18
CA VAL A 53 -1.94 -18.45 -23.90
C VAL A 53 -1.15 -17.68 -22.86
N ARG A 54 -1.73 -16.59 -22.35
CA ARG A 54 -1.14 -15.79 -21.29
C ARG A 54 -1.87 -16.09 -19.98
N SER A 55 -1.13 -16.55 -18.99
CA SER A 55 -1.60 -16.64 -17.62
C SER A 55 -1.09 -15.43 -16.83
N SER A 56 -1.82 -15.03 -15.80
CA SER A 56 -1.46 -13.90 -14.96
C SER A 56 -1.83 -14.16 -13.51
N ARG A 57 -0.93 -13.80 -12.59
CA ARG A 57 -1.08 -13.90 -11.14
C ARG A 57 -0.29 -12.77 -10.52
N SER A 58 -0.92 -12.01 -9.64
CA SER A 58 -0.23 -10.99 -8.85
C SER A 58 0.66 -10.03 -9.66
N GLY A 59 0.24 -9.64 -10.87
CA GLY A 59 1.01 -8.77 -11.76
C GLY A 59 2.12 -9.47 -12.58
N ALA A 60 2.50 -10.69 -12.22
CA ALA A 60 3.35 -11.55 -13.03
C ALA A 60 2.54 -12.28 -14.10
N PHE A 61 3.18 -12.60 -15.23
CA PHE A 61 2.57 -13.35 -16.32
C PHE A 61 3.51 -14.41 -16.87
N ALA A 62 2.94 -15.48 -17.41
CA ALA A 62 3.66 -16.47 -18.21
C ALA A 62 2.92 -16.65 -19.54
N GLU A 63 3.70 -16.88 -20.59
CA GLU A 63 3.18 -17.04 -21.94
C GLU A 63 3.56 -18.39 -22.50
N THR A 64 2.63 -19.01 -23.21
CA THR A 64 2.87 -20.23 -23.97
C THR A 64 2.29 -20.03 -25.36
N VAL A 65 3.16 -20.12 -26.37
CA VAL A 65 2.74 -20.05 -27.77
C VAL A 65 2.25 -21.43 -28.22
N VAL A 66 1.03 -21.49 -28.72
CA VAL A 66 0.33 -22.69 -29.16
C VAL A 66 0.12 -22.61 -30.66
N ARG A 67 0.61 -23.60 -31.40
CA ARG A 67 0.29 -23.78 -32.82
C ARG A 67 -0.90 -24.72 -32.96
N LEU A 68 -2.08 -24.16 -33.16
CA LEU A 68 -3.32 -24.92 -33.28
C LEU A 68 -3.47 -25.46 -34.72
N ASP A 69 -3.00 -26.68 -34.95
CA ASP A 69 -3.15 -27.41 -36.23
C ASP A 69 -4.07 -28.64 -36.16
N GLY A 70 -4.66 -28.87 -34.98
CA GLY A 70 -5.70 -29.86 -34.67
C GLY A 70 -6.30 -29.59 -33.29
N PRO A 71 -7.27 -30.40 -32.81
CA PRO A 71 -7.76 -30.30 -31.44
C PRO A 71 -6.63 -30.47 -30.42
N GLN A 72 -6.51 -29.56 -29.45
CA GLN A 72 -5.40 -29.55 -28.50
C GLN A 72 -5.86 -29.21 -27.09
N LEU A 73 -5.29 -29.92 -26.12
CA LEU A 73 -5.36 -29.59 -24.69
C LEU A 73 -4.04 -28.90 -24.29
N VAL A 74 -4.14 -27.71 -23.69
CA VAL A 74 -2.98 -26.96 -23.20
C VAL A 74 -3.19 -26.61 -21.73
N LYS A 75 -2.21 -26.98 -20.90
CA LYS A 75 -2.15 -26.52 -19.51
C LYS A 75 -1.46 -25.17 -19.49
N ALA A 76 -2.14 -24.14 -18.98
CA ALA A 76 -1.54 -22.82 -18.87
C ALA A 76 -0.35 -22.88 -17.90
N ALA A 77 0.82 -22.37 -18.30
CA ALA A 77 1.96 -22.29 -17.41
C ALA A 77 1.65 -21.28 -16.30
N PRO A 78 1.79 -21.61 -15.01
CA PRO A 78 1.66 -20.62 -13.95
C PRO A 78 2.81 -19.60 -14.03
N PRO A 79 2.57 -18.31 -13.80
CA PRO A 79 3.65 -17.34 -13.65
C PRO A 79 4.45 -17.61 -12.37
N PRO A 80 5.74 -17.23 -12.33
CA PRO A 80 6.55 -17.36 -11.13
C PRO A 80 5.98 -16.55 -9.97
N VAL A 81 6.01 -17.13 -8.77
CA VAL A 81 5.60 -16.46 -7.52
C VAL A 81 6.80 -15.78 -6.91
N PHE A 82 6.70 -14.48 -6.67
CA PHE A 82 7.72 -13.69 -5.97
C PHE A 82 7.18 -13.30 -4.60
N SER A 83 7.87 -13.72 -3.53
CA SER A 83 7.41 -13.45 -2.16
C SER A 83 8.60 -13.18 -1.25
N ALA A 84 8.47 -12.27 -0.28
CA ALA A 84 9.45 -12.15 0.79
C ALA A 84 9.44 -13.38 1.69
N ALA A 85 8.26 -13.98 1.88
CA ALA A 85 8.11 -15.23 2.62
C ALA A 85 8.88 -16.36 1.92
N THR A 86 9.51 -17.23 2.70
CA THR A 86 10.31 -18.36 2.20
C THR A 86 9.41 -19.54 1.81
N ILE A 87 8.50 -19.29 0.87
CA ILE A 87 7.52 -20.26 0.37
C ILE A 87 8.23 -21.25 -0.58
N PRO A 88 8.18 -22.56 -0.32
CA PRO A 88 8.71 -23.55 -1.26
C PRO A 88 8.13 -23.39 -2.67
N GLY A 89 9.00 -23.39 -3.69
CA GLY A 89 8.62 -23.24 -5.10
C GLY A 89 8.48 -21.79 -5.58
N ALA A 90 8.53 -20.78 -4.70
CA ALA A 90 8.59 -19.38 -5.13
C ALA A 90 9.93 -19.08 -5.83
N ALA A 91 9.91 -18.23 -6.86
CA ALA A 91 11.06 -17.90 -7.71
C ALA A 91 12.23 -17.27 -6.94
N THR A 92 11.95 -16.55 -5.85
CA THR A 92 12.96 -15.92 -4.99
C THR A 92 13.30 -16.77 -3.76
N THR A 93 12.71 -17.95 -3.60
CA THR A 93 12.95 -18.81 -2.44
C THR A 93 13.94 -19.91 -2.79
N HIS A 94 14.98 -20.06 -1.96
CA HIS A 94 15.95 -21.13 -2.06
C HIS A 94 16.13 -21.82 -0.70
N GLU A 95 16.76 -22.99 -0.68
CA GLU A 95 17.01 -23.77 0.54
C GLU A 95 17.81 -23.01 1.59
N TYR A 96 18.75 -22.16 1.15
CA TYR A 96 19.56 -21.32 2.04
C TYR A 96 18.77 -20.17 2.68
N TYR A 97 17.52 -19.92 2.28
CA TYR A 97 16.60 -19.04 3.00
C TYR A 97 15.54 -19.83 3.77
N THR A 98 15.03 -20.89 3.15
CA THR A 98 13.93 -21.71 3.70
C THR A 98 14.33 -22.38 5.00
N TRP A 99 15.51 -23.03 5.04
CA TRP A 99 15.97 -23.73 6.22
C TRP A 99 16.24 -22.80 7.42
N PRO A 100 16.96 -21.67 7.26
CA PRO A 100 17.16 -20.73 8.36
C PRO A 100 15.87 -20.11 8.88
N ALA A 101 14.96 -19.70 8.00
CA ALA A 101 13.66 -19.17 8.41
C ALA A 101 12.85 -20.21 9.20
N TRP A 102 12.84 -21.45 8.72
CA TRP A 102 12.20 -22.58 9.41
C TRP A 102 12.82 -22.86 10.78
N ALA A 103 14.15 -22.95 10.87
CA ALA A 103 14.86 -23.18 12.13
C ALA A 103 14.63 -22.06 13.14
N ALA A 104 14.72 -20.79 12.71
CA ALA A 104 14.46 -19.62 13.54
C ALA A 104 12.99 -19.54 13.97
N SER A 105 12.04 -20.04 13.18
CA SER A 105 10.63 -20.12 13.58
C SER A 105 10.40 -21.08 14.76
N GLN A 106 11.24 -22.11 14.90
CA GLN A 106 11.10 -23.14 15.92
C GLN A 106 11.91 -22.86 17.18
N THR A 107 13.10 -22.28 17.00
CA THR A 107 14.05 -22.01 18.08
C THR A 107 14.33 -20.51 18.15
N PRO A 108 13.97 -19.84 19.26
CA PRO A 108 14.29 -18.43 19.46
C PRO A 108 15.78 -18.16 19.22
N THR A 109 16.09 -17.09 18.49
CA THR A 109 17.47 -16.63 18.28
C THR A 109 17.91 -15.70 19.40
N ALA A 110 16.95 -14.96 19.97
CA ALA A 110 17.19 -14.00 21.04
C ALA A 110 16.98 -14.65 22.42
N PRO A 111 17.67 -14.15 23.45
CA PRO A 111 17.43 -14.59 24.82
C PRO A 111 15.99 -14.29 25.24
N LEU A 112 15.45 -15.16 26.10
CA LEU A 112 14.16 -14.90 26.74
C LEU A 112 14.30 -13.68 27.64
N LEU A 113 13.57 -12.62 27.31
CA LEU A 113 13.47 -11.45 28.17
C LEU A 113 12.62 -11.78 29.41
N ALA A 114 12.97 -11.20 30.55
CA ALA A 114 12.15 -11.29 31.75
C ALA A 114 10.93 -10.37 31.60
N TRP A 115 9.74 -10.94 31.76
CA TRP A 115 8.46 -10.25 31.66
C TRP A 115 7.65 -10.49 32.93
N ASP A 116 6.91 -9.48 33.35
CA ASP A 116 5.94 -9.60 34.45
C ASP A 116 4.70 -10.40 34.01
N GLU A 117 4.45 -10.44 32.69
CA GLU A 117 3.36 -11.16 32.05
C GLU A 117 3.85 -12.44 31.36
N PRO A 118 2.98 -13.44 31.14
CA PRO A 118 3.33 -14.64 30.40
C PRO A 118 3.81 -14.34 28.98
N ALA A 119 4.96 -14.89 28.59
CA ALA A 119 5.46 -14.84 27.22
C ALA A 119 4.73 -15.85 26.31
N ASP A 120 3.44 -15.60 26.09
CA ASP A 120 2.49 -16.49 25.42
C ASP A 120 2.37 -16.29 23.89
N ALA A 121 3.05 -15.28 23.34
CA ALA A 121 3.19 -15.06 21.91
C ALA A 121 4.64 -15.30 21.45
N ARG A 122 4.80 -15.54 20.14
CA ARG A 122 6.11 -15.68 19.50
C ARG A 122 6.25 -14.67 18.36
N LEU A 123 7.47 -14.21 18.10
CA LEU A 123 7.81 -13.37 16.95
C LEU A 123 8.91 -14.05 16.14
N LEU A 124 8.80 -13.96 14.81
CA LEU A 124 9.87 -14.19 13.86
C LEU A 124 9.96 -12.96 12.94
N LEU A 125 11.13 -12.36 12.83
CA LEU A 125 11.49 -11.40 11.80
C LEU A 125 12.59 -12.04 10.93
N PHE A 126 12.34 -12.15 9.64
CA PHE A 126 13.29 -12.71 8.68
C PHE A 126 13.51 -11.74 7.54
N VAL A 127 14.74 -11.26 7.40
CA VAL A 127 15.12 -10.30 6.35
C VAL A 127 16.12 -10.99 5.43
N ARG A 128 15.90 -10.89 4.11
CA ARG A 128 16.75 -11.59 3.13
C ARG A 128 16.91 -10.81 1.83
N ALA A 129 18.01 -11.03 1.13
CA ALA A 129 18.12 -10.60 -0.25
C ALA A 129 17.15 -11.38 -1.18
N ALA A 130 16.77 -10.79 -2.31
CA ALA A 130 15.93 -11.47 -3.31
C ALA A 130 16.57 -12.79 -3.80
N HIS A 131 17.89 -12.78 -3.97
CA HIS A 131 18.74 -13.95 -4.22
C HIS A 131 20.17 -13.64 -3.72
N GLN A 132 21.00 -14.68 -3.55
CA GLN A 132 22.37 -14.51 -3.02
C GLN A 132 23.18 -13.43 -3.78
N GLY A 133 23.14 -13.42 -5.11
CA GLY A 133 23.87 -12.43 -5.91
C GLY A 133 23.36 -10.98 -5.84
N ALA A 134 22.20 -10.73 -5.22
CA ALA A 134 21.66 -9.37 -5.01
C ALA A 134 22.11 -8.79 -3.67
N TYR A 135 22.78 -9.59 -2.84
CA TYR A 135 23.29 -9.14 -1.57
C TYR A 135 24.56 -8.29 -1.75
N ALA A 136 24.55 -7.09 -1.19
CA ALA A 136 25.60 -6.09 -1.35
C ALA A 136 26.62 -6.07 -0.19
N GLY A 137 26.57 -7.03 0.75
CA GLY A 137 27.45 -7.03 1.92
C GLY A 137 26.97 -6.19 3.11
N GLU A 138 25.79 -5.57 3.01
CA GLU A 138 25.22 -4.68 4.03
C GLU A 138 24.44 -5.46 5.10
N ASP A 139 24.59 -5.11 6.38
CA ASP A 139 23.77 -5.73 7.45
C ASP A 139 22.30 -5.33 7.29
N GLN A 140 21.46 -6.30 6.98
CA GLN A 140 20.06 -6.10 6.62
C GLN A 140 19.19 -5.68 7.81
N LEU A 141 19.71 -5.82 9.04
CA LEU A 141 19.01 -5.40 10.26
C LEU A 141 19.57 -4.10 10.85
N ALA A 142 20.62 -3.51 10.26
CA ALA A 142 21.34 -2.38 10.85
C ALA A 142 20.47 -1.13 11.07
N SER A 143 19.43 -0.93 10.27
CA SER A 143 18.49 0.17 10.42
C SER A 143 17.27 -0.16 11.27
N LEU A 144 17.12 -1.41 11.70
CA LEU A 144 15.91 -1.89 12.36
C LEU A 144 16.03 -1.83 13.89
N SER A 145 14.90 -1.56 14.54
CA SER A 145 14.72 -1.79 15.97
C SER A 145 13.29 -2.26 16.28
N LEU A 146 13.14 -2.99 17.39
CA LEU A 146 11.85 -3.48 17.87
C LEU A 146 11.49 -2.77 19.17
N ARG A 147 10.31 -2.17 19.23
CA ARG A 147 9.87 -1.39 20.38
C ARG A 147 8.47 -1.80 20.86
N MET A 148 8.24 -1.58 22.14
CA MET A 148 6.89 -1.60 22.71
C MET A 148 6.20 -0.25 22.51
N LEU A 149 4.87 -0.22 22.68
CA LEU A 149 4.09 1.03 22.57
C LEU A 149 4.51 2.12 23.57
N ASN A 150 5.04 1.74 24.74
CA ASN A 150 5.61 2.68 25.72
C ASN A 150 7.04 3.16 25.36
N GLY A 151 7.48 2.89 24.13
CA GLY A 151 8.78 3.28 23.61
C GLY A 151 9.98 2.47 24.12
N ARG A 152 9.78 1.52 25.05
CA ARG A 152 10.84 0.61 25.51
C ARG A 152 11.40 -0.16 24.31
N SER A 153 12.70 -0.01 24.08
CA SER A 153 13.43 -0.81 23.08
C SER A 153 13.56 -2.25 23.58
N LEU A 154 13.21 -3.20 22.73
CA LEU A 154 13.37 -4.63 22.97
C LEU A 154 14.63 -5.18 22.32
N SER A 155 14.95 -4.70 21.12
CA SER A 155 16.11 -5.15 20.35
C SER A 155 16.50 -4.12 19.29
N GLU A 156 17.80 -3.96 19.08
CA GLU A 156 18.40 -3.30 17.90
C GLU A 156 19.01 -4.32 16.93
N PHE A 157 18.69 -5.61 17.13
CA PHE A 157 19.10 -6.75 16.33
C PHE A 157 20.61 -7.00 16.21
N ARG A 158 21.48 -6.28 16.94
CA ARG A 158 22.93 -6.38 16.79
C ARG A 158 23.46 -7.77 17.17
N ASP A 159 23.25 -8.17 18.42
CA ASP A 159 23.87 -9.36 19.01
C ASP A 159 22.89 -10.54 19.20
N ASP A 160 21.59 -10.31 19.00
CA ASP A 160 20.49 -11.25 19.29
C ASP A 160 19.78 -11.79 18.03
N ALA A 161 20.29 -11.42 16.85
CA ALA A 161 19.86 -11.97 15.57
C ALA A 161 20.92 -12.90 14.96
N GLN A 162 20.46 -13.99 14.35
CA GLN A 162 21.31 -14.86 13.52
C GLN A 162 21.46 -14.27 12.12
N ARG A 163 22.63 -14.46 11.51
CA ARG A 163 22.96 -13.90 10.20
C ARG A 163 23.79 -14.87 9.38
N ASP A 164 23.66 -14.73 8.06
CA ASP A 164 24.57 -15.30 7.08
C ASP A 164 24.85 -14.24 6.03
N SER A 165 26.03 -13.61 6.14
CA SER A 165 26.50 -12.60 5.20
C SER A 165 26.85 -13.17 3.83
N ASP A 166 27.10 -14.47 3.70
CA ASP A 166 27.43 -15.06 2.41
C ASP A 166 26.17 -15.29 1.57
N LYS A 167 25.06 -15.63 2.26
CA LYS A 167 23.75 -15.87 1.66
C LYS A 167 22.83 -14.66 1.70
N GLY A 168 23.17 -13.64 2.48
CA GLY A 168 22.44 -12.38 2.52
C GLY A 168 21.11 -12.50 3.25
N TRP A 169 21.05 -13.18 4.39
CA TRP A 169 19.87 -13.21 5.25
C TRP A 169 20.20 -12.97 6.73
N ALA A 170 19.19 -12.53 7.46
CA ALA A 170 19.20 -12.34 8.90
C ALA A 170 17.86 -12.76 9.52
N ALA A 171 17.90 -13.35 10.71
CA ALA A 171 16.75 -13.90 11.41
C ALA A 171 16.76 -13.48 12.89
N TYR A 172 15.64 -12.96 13.35
CA TYR A 172 15.38 -12.69 14.76
C TYR A 172 14.13 -13.44 15.20
N SER A 173 14.20 -14.23 16.26
CA SER A 173 13.02 -14.84 16.88
C SER A 173 13.08 -14.78 18.39
N THR A 174 11.94 -14.47 19.00
CA THR A 174 11.80 -14.36 20.46
C THR A 174 10.40 -14.77 20.92
N ARG A 175 10.25 -14.89 22.24
CA ARG A 175 8.96 -15.08 22.93
C ARG A 175 8.70 -13.88 23.84
N LEU A 176 7.45 -13.46 23.90
CA LEU A 176 7.04 -12.25 24.59
C LEU A 176 5.52 -12.25 24.83
N PRO A 177 5.01 -11.40 25.73
CA PRO A 177 3.58 -11.25 25.92
C PRO A 177 2.88 -10.83 24.62
N HIS A 178 1.65 -11.32 24.43
CA HIS A 178 0.79 -10.81 23.37
C HIS A 178 0.54 -9.30 23.51
N GLY A 179 0.16 -8.64 22.41
CA GLY A 179 0.02 -7.19 22.37
C GLY A 179 0.40 -6.60 21.03
N LEU A 180 0.88 -5.36 21.04
CA LEU A 180 1.31 -4.65 19.83
C LEU A 180 2.75 -4.17 19.99
N LEU A 181 3.60 -4.57 19.04
CA LEU A 181 4.94 -4.02 18.90
C LEU A 181 5.01 -3.05 17.73
N ILE A 182 6.04 -2.21 17.75
CA ILE A 182 6.43 -1.35 16.65
C ILE A 182 7.78 -1.81 16.13
N LEU A 183 7.80 -2.26 14.87
CA LEU A 183 9.04 -2.44 14.12
C LEU A 183 9.40 -1.08 13.50
N GLU A 184 10.55 -0.55 13.87
CA GLU A 184 11.05 0.74 13.43
C GLU A 184 12.23 0.55 12.49
N ASP A 185 12.20 1.21 11.34
CA ASP A 185 13.27 1.35 10.37
C ASP A 185 13.76 2.80 10.37
N LEU A 186 15.05 2.99 10.56
CA LEU A 186 15.72 4.29 10.54
C LEU A 186 16.60 4.46 9.28
N GLY A 187 16.36 3.64 8.25
CA GLY A 187 17.09 3.68 6.98
C GLY A 187 16.75 4.90 6.13
N GLU A 188 16.99 4.80 4.82
CA GLU A 188 16.77 5.90 3.87
C GLU A 188 15.33 6.44 3.88
N ARG A 189 14.36 5.56 4.13
CA ARG A 189 12.94 5.92 4.27
C ARG A 189 12.42 5.44 5.63
N PRO A 190 12.70 6.20 6.69
CA PRO A 190 12.38 5.77 8.03
C PRO A 190 10.89 5.45 8.16
N ARG A 191 10.54 4.38 8.86
CA ARG A 191 9.14 4.00 9.06
C ARG A 191 8.92 3.22 10.33
N GLN A 192 7.70 3.29 10.84
CA GLN A 192 7.20 2.47 11.92
C GLN A 192 6.05 1.61 11.42
N ILE A 193 6.02 0.34 11.88
CA ILE A 193 5.12 -0.70 11.40
C ILE A 193 4.53 -1.41 12.63
N PRO A 194 3.19 -1.56 12.73
CA PRO A 194 2.54 -2.29 13.79
C PRO A 194 2.72 -3.79 13.56
N VAL A 195 3.25 -4.49 14.56
CA VAL A 195 3.40 -5.95 14.56
C VAL A 195 2.52 -6.52 15.66
N PRO A 196 1.29 -6.98 15.34
CA PRO A 196 0.39 -7.55 16.34
C PRO A 196 0.91 -8.92 16.78
N LEU A 197 0.84 -9.18 18.08
CA LEU A 197 1.18 -10.44 18.71
C LEU A 197 -0.07 -11.01 19.36
N MET A 198 -0.35 -12.28 19.07
CA MET A 198 -1.55 -12.96 19.52
C MET A 198 -1.19 -14.13 20.43
N PRO A 199 -1.96 -14.38 21.49
CA PRO A 199 -1.66 -15.45 22.45
C PRO A 199 -1.78 -16.81 21.77
N GLY A 200 -0.75 -17.66 21.92
CA GLY A 200 -0.69 -18.97 21.27
C GLY A 200 -0.25 -18.94 19.80
N TRP A 201 0.09 -17.78 19.26
CA TRP A 201 0.51 -17.60 17.86
C TRP A 201 1.95 -17.13 17.74
N GLN A 202 2.61 -17.52 16.64
CA GLN A 202 3.80 -16.83 16.17
C GLN A 202 3.43 -15.88 15.04
N THR A 203 3.73 -14.60 15.23
CA THR A 203 3.72 -13.62 14.14
C THR A 203 5.03 -13.71 13.38
N GLN A 204 4.96 -13.93 12.07
CA GLN A 204 6.11 -14.07 11.17
C GLN A 204 6.13 -12.90 10.20
N VAL A 205 7.18 -12.09 10.28
CA VAL A 205 7.43 -10.92 9.43
C VAL A 205 8.57 -11.27 8.48
N PHE A 206 8.32 -11.22 7.18
CA PHE A 206 9.32 -11.43 6.14
C PHE A 206 9.52 -10.15 5.35
N VAL A 207 10.77 -9.74 5.13
CA VAL A 207 11.11 -8.53 4.38
C VAL A 207 12.22 -8.84 3.38
N MET A 208 12.08 -8.34 2.15
CA MET A 208 13.17 -8.40 1.17
C MET A 208 14.11 -7.20 1.32
N HIS A 209 15.40 -7.44 1.12
CA HIS A 209 16.45 -6.44 1.13
C HIS A 209 17.10 -6.34 -0.25
N HIS A 210 17.09 -5.14 -0.82
CA HIS A 210 17.78 -4.83 -2.07
C HIS A 210 18.36 -3.41 -2.02
N LYS A 211 19.56 -3.27 -1.44
CA LYS A 211 20.21 -1.99 -1.05
C LYS A 211 19.44 -1.16 0.01
N ARG A 212 18.17 -1.47 0.20
CA ARG A 212 17.25 -0.97 1.21
C ARG A 212 16.21 -2.05 1.49
N LEU A 213 15.47 -1.90 2.58
CA LEU A 213 14.33 -2.75 2.88
C LEU A 213 13.16 -2.43 1.94
N LEU A 214 12.61 -3.47 1.31
CA LEU A 214 11.46 -3.41 0.41
C LEU A 214 10.20 -3.74 1.19
N TRP A 215 9.65 -2.71 1.82
CA TRP A 215 8.46 -2.82 2.66
C TRP A 215 7.19 -3.06 1.87
N GLU A 216 7.17 -2.62 0.61
CA GLU A 216 6.17 -2.98 -0.39
C GLU A 216 6.02 -4.51 -0.56
N ASP A 217 7.11 -5.24 -0.33
CA ASP A 217 7.16 -6.70 -0.43
C ASP A 217 7.05 -7.40 0.92
N MET A 218 6.89 -6.66 2.02
CA MET A 218 6.75 -7.26 3.35
C MET A 218 5.58 -8.24 3.37
N ARG A 219 5.77 -9.38 4.05
CA ARG A 219 4.73 -10.35 4.36
C ARG A 219 4.61 -10.53 5.86
N LEU A 220 3.38 -10.52 6.33
CA LEU A 220 3.06 -10.79 7.72
C LEU A 220 2.07 -11.95 7.76
N ALA A 221 2.48 -13.04 8.38
CA ALA A 221 1.69 -14.26 8.51
C ALA A 221 1.69 -14.71 9.96
N THR A 222 0.73 -15.56 10.33
CA THR A 222 0.68 -16.14 11.67
C THR A 222 0.58 -17.65 11.60
N LEU A 223 1.23 -18.31 12.55
CA LEU A 223 1.24 -19.76 12.67
C LEU A 223 0.98 -20.13 14.12
N HIS A 224 0.03 -21.05 14.35
CA HIS A 224 -0.29 -21.49 15.71
C HIS A 224 0.91 -22.20 16.35
N ALA A 225 1.13 -22.00 17.65
CA ALA A 225 2.26 -22.58 18.38
C ALA A 225 2.30 -24.11 18.25
N ASP A 226 1.15 -24.78 18.33
CA ASP A 226 1.06 -26.24 18.16
C ASP A 226 1.53 -26.70 16.77
N VAL A 227 1.27 -25.90 15.73
CA VAL A 227 1.72 -26.22 14.37
C VAL A 227 3.23 -26.11 14.28
N ILE A 228 3.83 -25.07 14.87
CA ILE A 228 5.29 -24.91 14.95
C ILE A 228 5.93 -26.10 15.68
N ASP A 229 5.36 -26.46 16.83
CA ASP A 229 5.91 -27.51 17.66
C ASP A 229 5.77 -28.89 16.98
N SER A 230 4.68 -29.12 16.24
CA SER A 230 4.49 -30.33 15.41
C SER A 230 5.44 -30.41 14.20
N ARG A 231 5.94 -29.26 13.72
CA ARG A 231 6.84 -29.13 12.57
C ARG A 231 8.31 -29.34 12.93
N LYS A 232 8.66 -29.47 14.21
CA LYS A 232 10.05 -29.59 14.70
C LYS A 232 10.87 -30.71 14.05
N TYR A 233 10.20 -31.77 13.60
CA TYR A 233 10.83 -32.96 13.01
C TYR A 233 10.48 -33.15 11.52
N ARG A 234 9.93 -32.13 10.85
CA ARG A 234 9.57 -32.17 9.43
C ARG A 234 10.53 -31.30 8.61
N SER A 235 10.78 -31.70 7.37
CA SER A 235 11.40 -30.81 6.39
C SER A 235 10.40 -29.73 5.95
N PRO A 236 10.81 -28.47 5.71
CA PRO A 236 9.97 -27.49 5.06
C PRO A 236 9.58 -27.89 3.62
N TYR A 237 10.25 -28.89 3.05
CA TYR A 237 9.93 -29.45 1.73
C TYR A 237 8.99 -30.67 1.78
N ASP A 238 8.68 -31.19 2.97
CA ASP A 238 7.68 -32.26 3.14
C ASP A 238 6.26 -31.71 3.31
N LEU A 239 6.11 -30.38 3.22
CA LEU A 239 4.83 -29.68 3.31
C LEU A 239 3.92 -30.10 2.16
N GLN A 240 2.67 -30.41 2.49
CA GLN A 240 1.68 -30.78 1.48
C GLN A 240 1.23 -29.50 0.74
N PRO A 241 0.63 -29.63 -0.47
CA PRO A 241 0.07 -28.47 -1.17
C PRO A 241 -0.83 -27.61 -0.29
N ASP A 242 -1.65 -28.23 0.57
CA ASP A 242 -2.54 -27.54 1.51
C ASP A 242 -1.81 -26.70 2.58
N ASP A 243 -0.54 -27.00 2.88
CA ASP A 243 0.30 -26.20 3.78
C ASP A 243 0.90 -24.97 3.08
N ILE A 244 1.12 -25.06 1.76
CA ILE A 244 1.85 -24.06 0.96
C ILE A 244 0.88 -23.08 0.30
N GLN A 245 -0.24 -23.59 -0.22
CA GLN A 245 -1.22 -22.83 -0.99
C GLN A 245 -1.70 -21.57 -0.28
N PRO A 246 -2.04 -21.58 1.04
CA PRO A 246 -2.50 -20.36 1.72
C PRO A 246 -1.47 -19.21 1.70
N SER A 247 -0.17 -19.55 1.70
CA SER A 247 0.89 -18.54 1.64
C SER A 247 1.05 -17.96 0.23
N GLN A 248 0.89 -18.78 -0.82
CA GLN A 248 0.90 -18.30 -2.21
C GLN A 248 -0.33 -17.44 -2.51
N ASP A 249 -1.48 -17.88 -2.01
CA ASP A 249 -2.76 -17.20 -2.12
C ASP A 249 -2.70 -15.82 -1.46
N MET A 250 -2.06 -15.71 -0.29
CA MET A 250 -1.88 -14.46 0.44
C MET A 250 -1.34 -13.34 -0.45
N ASP A 251 -0.35 -13.62 -1.31
CA ASP A 251 0.24 -12.61 -2.20
C ASP A 251 -0.78 -12.03 -3.19
N ALA A 252 -1.66 -12.89 -3.74
CA ALA A 252 -2.74 -12.46 -4.63
C ALA A 252 -3.77 -11.62 -3.88
N GLY A 253 -4.12 -12.02 -2.65
CA GLY A 253 -5.04 -11.26 -1.80
C GLY A 253 -4.48 -9.89 -1.40
N LEU A 254 -3.20 -9.82 -1.00
CA LEU A 254 -2.53 -8.58 -0.64
C LEU A 254 -2.43 -7.61 -1.82
N LEU A 255 -2.10 -8.10 -3.01
CA LEU A 255 -2.07 -7.26 -4.20
C LEU A 255 -3.46 -6.72 -4.55
N ALA A 256 -4.49 -7.56 -4.45
CA ALA A 256 -5.86 -7.13 -4.69
C ALA A 256 -6.31 -6.06 -3.70
N LEU A 257 -5.93 -6.20 -2.44
CA LEU A 257 -6.20 -5.23 -1.39
C LEU A 257 -5.44 -3.92 -1.64
N GLN A 258 -4.15 -3.98 -1.97
CA GLN A 258 -3.30 -2.82 -2.27
C GLN A 258 -3.84 -2.00 -3.45
N ASN A 259 -4.31 -2.66 -4.50
CA ASN A 259 -4.85 -1.99 -5.68
C ASN A 259 -6.31 -1.57 -5.51
N ASN A 260 -6.93 -1.85 -4.35
CA ASN A 260 -8.37 -1.69 -4.13
C ASN A 260 -9.19 -2.34 -5.26
N THR A 261 -8.69 -3.47 -5.78
CA THR A 261 -9.31 -4.20 -6.89
C THR A 261 -10.05 -5.41 -6.33
N PRO A 262 -11.38 -5.42 -6.32
CA PRO A 262 -12.19 -6.58 -5.90
C PRO A 262 -12.21 -7.67 -7.00
N SER A 263 -11.18 -7.75 -7.84
CA SER A 263 -11.06 -8.75 -8.91
C SER A 263 -10.40 -10.03 -8.37
N VAL A 264 -10.81 -10.42 -7.17
CA VAL A 264 -10.39 -11.67 -6.54
C VAL A 264 -11.50 -12.68 -6.77
N ALA A 265 -11.12 -13.89 -7.19
CA ALA A 265 -12.05 -15.00 -7.31
C ALA A 265 -12.78 -15.22 -5.97
N PRO A 266 -14.12 -15.36 -5.94
CA PRO A 266 -14.86 -15.64 -4.70
C PRO A 266 -14.31 -16.85 -3.92
N GLN A 267 -13.81 -17.85 -4.64
CA GLN A 267 -13.19 -19.05 -4.07
C GLN A 267 -11.93 -18.72 -3.25
N LEU A 268 -11.15 -17.71 -3.66
CA LEU A 268 -9.98 -17.26 -2.91
C LEU A 268 -10.39 -16.53 -1.62
N ILE A 269 -11.47 -15.74 -1.68
CA ILE A 269 -12.07 -15.13 -0.49
C ILE A 269 -12.56 -16.22 0.47
N ASP A 270 -13.26 -17.24 -0.04
CA ASP A 270 -13.71 -18.39 0.74
C ASP A 270 -12.53 -19.16 1.36
N ALA A 271 -11.45 -19.36 0.61
CA ALA A 271 -10.24 -20.03 1.10
C ALA A 271 -9.59 -19.26 2.25
N PHE A 272 -9.47 -17.93 2.15
CA PHE A 272 -8.96 -17.09 3.23
C PHE A 272 -9.84 -17.14 4.47
N LEU A 273 -11.16 -17.01 4.30
CA LEU A 273 -12.13 -17.06 5.40
C LEU A 273 -12.19 -18.44 6.05
N GLY A 274 -11.97 -19.52 5.28
CA GLY A 274 -11.84 -20.89 5.77
C GLY A 274 -10.57 -21.07 6.61
N SER A 275 -9.47 -20.44 6.20
CA SER A 275 -8.14 -20.56 6.82
C SER A 275 -7.93 -19.70 8.07
N LYS A 276 -8.93 -18.91 8.49
CA LYS A 276 -8.81 -17.97 9.63
C LYS A 276 -8.40 -18.62 10.94
N PHE A 277 -8.74 -19.89 11.16
CA PHE A 277 -8.40 -20.63 12.38
C PHE A 277 -6.98 -21.19 12.36
N GLN A 278 -6.32 -21.17 11.21
CA GLN A 278 -4.93 -21.58 11.00
C GLN A 278 -4.00 -20.36 10.83
N ASN A 279 -4.55 -19.23 10.39
CA ASN A 279 -3.84 -17.96 10.23
C ASN A 279 -4.87 -16.80 10.31
N PRO A 280 -5.05 -16.18 11.49
CA PRO A 280 -5.99 -15.07 11.68
C PRO A 280 -5.84 -13.92 10.69
N ILE A 281 -4.63 -13.65 10.19
CA ILE A 281 -4.38 -12.60 9.19
C ILE A 281 -5.03 -12.92 7.85
N LEU A 282 -5.07 -14.19 7.45
CA LEU A 282 -5.83 -14.59 6.26
C LEU A 282 -7.33 -14.36 6.49
N GLY A 283 -7.82 -14.62 7.70
CA GLY A 283 -9.20 -14.29 8.06
C GLY A 283 -9.52 -12.80 7.91
N LEU A 284 -8.63 -11.93 8.39
CA LEU A 284 -8.75 -10.48 8.23
C LEU A 284 -8.69 -10.07 6.74
N LEU A 285 -7.70 -10.57 5.99
CA LEU A 285 -7.55 -10.31 4.56
C LEU A 285 -8.79 -10.73 3.77
N GLY A 286 -9.30 -11.94 4.02
CA GLY A 286 -10.52 -12.45 3.41
C GLY A 286 -11.74 -11.59 3.74
N ALA A 287 -11.87 -11.10 4.97
CA ALA A 287 -12.97 -10.23 5.35
C ALA A 287 -12.90 -8.85 4.66
N TYR A 288 -11.71 -8.24 4.55
CA TYR A 288 -11.56 -6.99 3.80
C TYR A 288 -11.92 -7.18 2.32
N LEU A 289 -11.41 -8.23 1.68
CA LEU A 289 -11.70 -8.54 0.28
C LEU A 289 -13.19 -8.84 0.06
N MET A 290 -13.84 -9.54 1.00
CA MET A 290 -15.29 -9.76 0.99
C MET A 290 -16.04 -8.44 1.00
N LEU A 291 -15.76 -7.51 1.94
CA LEU A 291 -16.47 -6.23 2.01
C LEU A 291 -16.21 -5.35 0.78
N LEU A 292 -15.01 -5.39 0.20
CA LEU A 292 -14.71 -4.71 -1.07
C LEU A 292 -15.49 -5.31 -2.25
N HIS A 293 -15.65 -6.63 -2.28
CA HIS A 293 -16.47 -7.34 -3.25
C HIS A 293 -17.94 -6.93 -3.13
N GLU A 294 -18.51 -7.01 -1.92
CA GLU A 294 -19.90 -6.62 -1.63
C GLU A 294 -20.15 -5.15 -2.04
N ARG A 295 -19.22 -4.23 -1.74
CA ARG A 295 -19.33 -2.81 -2.12
C ARG A 295 -19.38 -2.60 -3.63
N ARG A 296 -18.63 -3.40 -4.40
CA ARG A 296 -18.66 -3.34 -5.86
C ARG A 296 -19.98 -3.87 -6.40
N GLU A 297 -20.41 -5.02 -5.88
CA GLU A 297 -21.61 -5.71 -6.36
C GLU A 297 -22.88 -4.96 -6.00
N ALA A 298 -22.90 -4.22 -4.87
CA ALA A 298 -23.98 -3.30 -4.47
C ALA A 298 -24.29 -2.19 -5.49
N LYS A 299 -23.45 -1.99 -6.51
CA LYS A 299 -23.74 -1.08 -7.63
C LYS A 299 -24.69 -1.71 -8.68
N LYS A 300 -24.95 -3.01 -8.60
CA LYS A 300 -25.87 -3.72 -9.51
C LYS A 300 -27.30 -3.63 -8.96
N PRO A 301 -28.32 -3.33 -9.80
CA PRO A 301 -29.69 -3.11 -9.34
C PRO A 301 -30.32 -4.30 -8.58
N ASP A 302 -30.00 -5.52 -9.01
CA ASP A 302 -30.62 -6.76 -8.49
C ASP A 302 -29.75 -7.46 -7.42
N TYR A 303 -28.67 -6.82 -6.97
CA TYR A 303 -27.77 -7.43 -6.02
C TYR A 303 -28.25 -7.25 -4.58
N HIS A 304 -28.26 -8.35 -3.85
CA HIS A 304 -28.50 -8.37 -2.41
C HIS A 304 -27.28 -8.96 -1.71
N ALA A 305 -26.70 -8.18 -0.81
CA ALA A 305 -25.58 -8.60 0.01
C ALA A 305 -25.99 -9.75 0.94
N ASP A 306 -25.08 -10.71 1.14
CA ASP A 306 -25.29 -11.79 2.11
C ASP A 306 -24.97 -11.29 3.53
N THR A 307 -25.91 -10.52 4.09
CA THR A 307 -25.79 -9.96 5.45
C THR A 307 -25.57 -11.03 6.52
N GLY A 308 -26.09 -12.25 6.31
CA GLY A 308 -25.90 -13.38 7.22
C GLY A 308 -24.46 -13.84 7.24
N ARG A 309 -23.86 -14.01 6.06
CA ARG A 309 -22.44 -14.35 5.90
C ARG A 309 -21.53 -13.25 6.43
N ILE A 310 -21.81 -11.97 6.14
CA ILE A 310 -21.01 -10.84 6.66
C ILE A 310 -20.99 -10.88 8.19
N ARG A 311 -22.16 -10.99 8.84
CA ARG A 311 -22.27 -11.05 10.30
C ARG A 311 -21.50 -12.25 10.87
N MET A 312 -21.69 -13.44 10.30
CA MET A 312 -21.01 -14.66 10.74
C MET A 312 -19.49 -14.52 10.69
N VAL A 313 -18.93 -13.96 9.61
CA VAL A 313 -17.49 -13.74 9.48
C VAL A 313 -16.98 -12.77 10.54
N LEU A 314 -17.65 -11.64 10.74
CA LEU A 314 -17.23 -10.62 11.70
C LEU A 314 -17.35 -11.06 13.15
N ASP A 315 -18.35 -11.88 13.49
CA ASP A 315 -18.51 -12.44 14.83
C ASP A 315 -17.45 -13.51 15.12
N ASN A 316 -17.13 -14.36 14.13
CA ASN A 316 -16.03 -15.31 14.25
C ASN A 316 -14.68 -14.60 14.42
N LEU A 317 -14.41 -13.56 13.63
CA LEU A 317 -13.17 -12.80 13.75
C LEU A 317 -13.09 -12.04 15.08
N HIS A 318 -14.20 -11.51 15.58
CA HIS A 318 -14.23 -10.89 16.90
C HIS A 318 -13.98 -11.90 18.02
N ALA A 319 -14.58 -13.09 17.95
CA ALA A 319 -14.31 -14.15 18.92
C ALA A 319 -12.84 -14.61 18.88
N LEU A 320 -12.24 -14.66 17.70
CA LEU A 320 -10.84 -15.04 17.51
C LEU A 320 -9.86 -13.93 17.93
N LEU A 321 -10.24 -12.66 17.72
CA LEU A 321 -9.40 -11.48 17.90
C LEU A 321 -10.16 -10.37 18.67
N PRO A 322 -10.46 -10.56 19.97
CA PRO A 322 -11.40 -9.72 20.72
C PRO A 322 -11.02 -8.24 20.88
N GLU A 323 -9.80 -7.85 20.53
CA GLU A 323 -9.29 -6.47 20.63
C GLU A 323 -8.57 -6.00 19.36
N SER A 324 -8.86 -6.64 18.23
CA SER A 324 -8.23 -6.26 16.97
C SER A 324 -8.85 -4.97 16.42
N ALA A 325 -7.99 -3.97 16.17
CA ALA A 325 -8.37 -2.75 15.48
C ALA A 325 -8.86 -3.02 14.06
N ASP A 326 -8.35 -4.06 13.38
CA ASP A 326 -8.87 -4.48 12.08
C ASP A 326 -10.30 -5.01 12.17
N VAL A 327 -10.65 -5.75 13.23
CA VAL A 327 -12.04 -6.21 13.43
C VAL A 327 -12.98 -5.02 13.66
N ALA A 328 -12.54 -4.02 14.43
CA ALA A 328 -13.31 -2.78 14.60
C ALA A 328 -13.49 -2.04 13.26
N ALA A 329 -12.41 -1.91 12.47
CA ALA A 329 -12.46 -1.30 11.14
C ALA A 329 -13.39 -2.07 10.18
N LEU A 330 -13.33 -3.40 10.15
CA LEU A 330 -14.21 -4.24 9.35
C LEU A 330 -15.69 -4.07 9.74
N ARG A 331 -16.00 -3.94 11.04
CA ARG A 331 -17.37 -3.66 11.50
C ARG A 331 -17.87 -2.30 11.01
N LEU A 332 -17.03 -1.27 10.98
CA LEU A 332 -17.39 0.04 10.41
C LEU A 332 -17.59 -0.07 8.89
N MET A 333 -16.70 -0.75 8.19
CA MET A 333 -16.82 -0.96 6.75
C MET A 333 -18.11 -1.72 6.38
N ALA A 334 -18.63 -2.55 7.29
CA ALA A 334 -19.86 -3.30 7.12
C ALA A 334 -21.15 -2.51 7.43
N GLU A 335 -21.05 -1.26 7.88
CA GLU A 335 -22.18 -0.39 8.22
C GLU A 335 -23.27 -0.31 7.13
N PRO A 336 -22.95 -0.22 5.82
CA PRO A 336 -23.98 -0.16 4.77
C PRO A 336 -24.92 -1.37 4.73
N TRP A 337 -24.50 -2.51 5.29
CA TRP A 337 -25.27 -3.76 5.28
C TRP A 337 -25.79 -4.17 6.65
N LEU A 338 -25.08 -3.81 7.72
CA LEU A 338 -25.41 -4.24 9.09
C LEU A 338 -25.91 -3.10 9.99
N GLY A 339 -25.87 -1.85 9.52
CA GLY A 339 -26.14 -0.65 10.31
C GLY A 339 -24.93 -0.21 11.14
N LYS A 340 -25.02 0.98 11.77
CA LYS A 340 -23.93 1.56 12.56
C LYS A 340 -23.57 0.62 13.73
N PRO A 341 -22.33 0.13 13.82
CA PRO A 341 -21.92 -0.73 14.93
C PRO A 341 -21.75 0.09 16.21
N ALA A 342 -22.08 -0.51 17.35
CA ALA A 342 -21.64 0.01 18.64
C ALA A 342 -20.20 -0.47 18.89
N LEU A 343 -19.25 0.46 18.82
CA LEU A 343 -17.83 0.17 19.04
C LEU A 343 -17.32 0.89 20.28
N ALA A 344 -16.44 0.22 21.01
CA ALA A 344 -15.59 0.87 22.00
C ALA A 344 -14.54 1.74 21.29
N PRO A 345 -13.96 2.74 22.00
CA PRO A 345 -12.85 3.50 21.46
C PRO A 345 -11.69 2.59 21.02
N VAL A 346 -11.12 2.87 19.85
CA VAL A 346 -10.06 2.06 19.24
C VAL A 346 -8.71 2.70 19.53
N GLU A 347 -7.95 2.08 20.44
CA GLU A 347 -6.63 2.59 20.85
C GLU A 347 -5.47 2.09 19.99
N ARG A 348 -5.66 0.93 19.34
CA ARG A 348 -4.62 0.24 18.55
C ARG A 348 -4.69 0.63 17.08
N VAL A 349 -3.55 0.58 16.40
CA VAL A 349 -3.45 0.79 14.96
C VAL A 349 -3.80 -0.53 14.25
N PRO A 350 -4.72 -0.54 13.27
CA PRO A 350 -5.00 -1.73 12.47
C PRO A 350 -3.80 -2.10 11.61
N LEU A 351 -3.61 -3.39 11.38
CA LEU A 351 -2.55 -3.94 10.55
C LEU A 351 -2.70 -3.51 9.09
N PHE A 352 -3.92 -3.53 8.56
CA PHE A 352 -4.19 -3.19 7.17
C PHE A 352 -4.48 -1.70 6.98
N ARG A 353 -3.88 -1.14 5.93
CA ARG A 353 -3.98 0.28 5.57
C ARG A 353 -5.43 0.73 5.39
N CYS A 354 -6.23 -0.05 4.68
CA CYS A 354 -7.64 0.23 4.46
C CYS A 354 -8.45 0.24 5.78
N GLY A 355 -8.02 -0.53 6.78
CA GLY A 355 -8.59 -0.49 8.13
C GLY A 355 -8.29 0.83 8.83
N ALA A 356 -7.05 1.31 8.72
CA ALA A 356 -6.66 2.60 9.30
C ALA A 356 -7.47 3.74 8.68
N GLU A 357 -7.63 3.72 7.35
CA GLU A 357 -8.44 4.69 6.62
C GLU A 357 -9.92 4.64 7.03
N ALA A 358 -10.49 3.44 7.18
CA ALA A 358 -11.87 3.29 7.64
C ALA A 358 -12.10 3.86 9.05
N LEU A 359 -11.16 3.63 9.97
CA LEU A 359 -11.23 4.20 11.32
C LEU A 359 -11.09 5.72 11.32
N LEU A 360 -10.12 6.27 10.56
CA LEU A 360 -9.94 7.72 10.45
C LEU A 360 -11.16 8.40 9.82
N GLN A 361 -11.75 7.81 8.79
CA GLN A 361 -12.97 8.31 8.16
C GLN A 361 -14.16 8.26 9.13
N ALA A 362 -14.30 7.19 9.90
CA ALA A 362 -15.36 7.10 10.91
C ALA A 362 -15.15 8.11 12.05
N ALA A 363 -13.91 8.32 12.49
CA ALA A 363 -13.55 9.29 13.52
C ALA A 363 -13.85 10.73 13.12
N ALA A 364 -13.86 11.04 11.82
CA ALA A 364 -14.30 12.35 11.31
C ALA A 364 -15.78 12.65 11.60
N SER A 365 -16.61 11.61 11.76
CA SER A 365 -18.04 11.74 12.10
C SER A 365 -18.33 11.39 13.57
N ASP A 366 -17.46 10.60 14.20
CA ASP A 366 -17.59 10.14 15.58
C ASP A 366 -16.22 10.24 16.29
N PRO A 367 -15.81 11.44 16.75
CA PRO A 367 -14.48 11.63 17.34
C PRO A 367 -14.23 10.78 18.59
N ALA A 368 -15.28 10.31 19.28
CA ALA A 368 -15.15 9.44 20.44
C ALA A 368 -14.63 8.03 20.08
N LEU A 369 -14.74 7.63 18.81
CA LEU A 369 -14.23 6.35 18.31
C LEU A 369 -12.71 6.27 18.37
N LEU A 370 -12.02 7.39 18.12
CA LEU A 370 -10.57 7.47 18.10
C LEU A 370 -10.12 8.49 19.15
N PRO A 371 -9.75 8.04 20.37
CA PRO A 371 -9.32 8.93 21.43
C PRO A 371 -8.20 9.86 20.97
N GLU A 372 -8.30 11.13 21.35
CA GLU A 372 -7.25 12.12 21.08
C GLU A 372 -5.93 11.66 21.70
N GLY A 373 -4.85 11.72 20.92
CA GLY A 373 -3.54 11.26 21.34
C GLY A 373 -3.36 9.73 21.30
N SER A 374 -4.36 8.97 20.86
CA SER A 374 -4.14 7.56 20.48
C SER A 374 -3.07 7.46 19.39
N LEU A 375 -2.46 6.28 19.25
CA LEU A 375 -1.37 6.12 18.28
C LEU A 375 -1.86 6.41 16.85
N LEU A 376 -3.01 5.86 16.44
CA LEU A 376 -3.57 6.08 15.10
C LEU A 376 -3.91 7.56 14.86
N ASP A 377 -4.41 8.27 15.86
CA ASP A 377 -4.64 9.72 15.79
C ASP A 377 -3.33 10.51 15.63
N THR A 378 -2.30 10.13 16.38
CA THR A 378 -0.97 10.77 16.34
C THR A 378 -0.26 10.59 15.01
N VAL A 379 -0.46 9.44 14.35
CA VAL A 379 0.25 9.10 13.11
C VAL A 379 -0.58 9.37 11.86
N SER A 380 -1.82 9.85 11.98
CA SER A 380 -2.79 9.91 10.88
C SER A 380 -2.29 10.72 9.67
N ASP A 381 -1.51 11.77 9.93
CA ASP A 381 -0.91 12.63 8.93
C ASP A 381 0.45 12.11 8.42
N ARG A 382 1.01 11.06 9.03
CA ARG A 382 2.34 10.51 8.73
C ARG A 382 2.29 9.18 7.99
N LEU A 383 1.11 8.69 7.69
CA LEU A 383 0.93 7.39 7.08
C LEU A 383 1.52 7.34 5.66
N TYR A 384 2.18 6.23 5.33
CA TYR A 384 2.58 5.92 3.97
C TYR A 384 1.46 5.19 3.21
N GLY A 385 1.37 5.46 1.91
CA GLY A 385 0.44 4.81 0.98
C GLY A 385 1.11 3.87 -0.02
N ASP A 386 2.36 3.47 0.23
CA ASP A 386 3.17 2.62 -0.67
C ASP A 386 3.01 1.11 -0.40
N THR A 387 2.31 0.73 0.68
CA THR A 387 2.08 -0.68 1.04
C THR A 387 0.63 -0.94 1.44
N VAL A 388 0.23 -2.22 1.44
CA VAL A 388 -1.05 -2.71 1.99
C VAL A 388 -1.11 -2.64 3.52
N TRP A 389 0.05 -2.58 4.17
CA TRP A 389 0.19 -2.51 5.62
C TRP A 389 0.08 -1.06 6.09
N THR A 390 -0.47 -0.86 7.28
CA THR A 390 -0.41 0.45 7.92
C THR A 390 1.02 0.73 8.33
N THR A 391 1.66 1.72 7.72
CA THR A 391 3.02 2.17 8.07
C THR A 391 3.06 3.70 8.11
N TRP A 392 3.96 4.29 8.88
CA TRP A 392 4.05 5.75 9.02
C TRP A 392 5.48 6.25 9.22
N LYS A 393 5.71 7.53 8.92
CA LYS A 393 6.94 8.25 9.31
C LYS A 393 7.11 8.17 10.84
N PRO A 394 8.29 7.81 11.37
CA PRO A 394 8.48 7.59 12.80
C PRO A 394 7.96 8.74 13.65
N VAL A 395 7.27 8.39 14.73
CA VAL A 395 6.89 9.29 15.81
C VAL A 395 7.65 8.91 17.07
N ALA A 396 7.89 9.88 17.94
CA ALA A 396 8.33 9.56 19.29
C ALA A 396 7.19 8.80 19.97
N LEU A 397 7.41 7.50 20.20
CA LEU A 397 6.52 6.74 21.06
C LEU A 397 6.62 7.32 22.48
N PRO A 398 5.53 7.32 23.28
CA PRO A 398 5.54 7.86 24.63
C PRO A 398 6.58 7.14 25.50
N LEU A 399 7.81 7.64 25.48
CA LEU A 399 8.83 7.27 26.43
C LEU A 399 8.54 8.06 27.69
N GLY A 400 8.54 7.38 28.83
CA GLY A 400 9.18 7.98 30.00
C GLY A 400 10.61 8.32 29.60
N MET A 401 10.80 9.52 29.03
CA MET A 401 12.03 10.13 28.52
C MET A 401 12.82 9.33 27.46
N TYR A 402 12.79 9.76 26.19
CA TYR A 402 14.02 10.05 25.44
C TYR A 402 13.77 10.98 24.23
N VAL A 403 14.79 11.80 24.00
CA VAL A 403 14.85 13.00 23.15
C VAL A 403 14.99 12.62 21.67
N ALA A 404 13.92 12.74 20.89
CA ALA A 404 13.96 12.67 19.42
C ALA A 404 14.29 14.02 18.75
N ALA A 405 14.91 14.96 19.48
CA ALA A 405 15.07 16.34 19.01
C ALA A 405 16.33 16.60 18.16
N ASN A 406 17.30 15.68 18.04
CA ASN A 406 18.54 15.95 17.32
C ASN A 406 19.07 14.72 16.58
N LEU A 407 18.52 14.42 15.40
CA LEU A 407 19.26 13.68 14.38
C LEU A 407 20.13 14.70 13.63
N PRO A 408 21.46 14.72 13.82
CA PRO A 408 22.34 15.64 13.11
C PRO A 408 22.52 15.13 11.68
N GLY A 409 21.99 15.84 10.69
CA GLY A 409 22.24 15.55 9.27
C GLY A 409 21.04 15.67 8.34
N ALA A 410 19.81 15.71 8.86
CA ALA A 410 18.65 16.08 8.05
C ALA A 410 18.62 17.60 7.94
N GLY A 411 19.23 18.17 6.91
CA GLY A 411 18.85 19.51 6.44
C GLY A 411 17.36 19.45 6.14
N ALA A 412 16.54 19.90 7.08
CA ALA A 412 15.09 19.76 7.04
C ALA A 412 14.53 20.68 5.95
N MET A 413 14.62 20.22 4.71
CA MET A 413 13.70 20.64 3.69
C MET A 413 12.33 20.21 4.22
N HIS A 414 11.57 21.17 4.74
CA HIS A 414 10.26 20.94 5.35
C HIS A 414 9.32 20.43 4.26
N GLU A 415 9.27 19.11 4.06
CA GLU A 415 8.25 18.49 3.21
C GLU A 415 6.88 18.82 3.81
N THR A 416 6.10 19.63 3.10
CA THR A 416 4.69 19.87 3.41
C THR A 416 3.98 18.52 3.52
N ASN A 417 3.38 18.27 4.67
CA ASN A 417 2.62 17.05 4.89
C ASN A 417 1.37 17.07 3.98
N TRP A 418 0.95 15.92 3.45
CA TRP A 418 -0.25 15.81 2.61
C TRP A 418 -1.52 16.36 3.30
N VAL A 419 -1.64 16.25 4.63
CA VAL A 419 -2.78 16.83 5.36
C VAL A 419 -2.75 18.35 5.32
N GLU A 420 -1.57 18.96 5.45
CA GLU A 420 -1.42 20.40 5.35
C GLU A 420 -1.78 20.89 3.94
N GLN A 421 -1.33 20.18 2.92
CA GLN A 421 -1.71 20.49 1.54
C GLN A 421 -3.22 20.32 1.33
N ALA A 422 -3.81 19.25 1.86
CA ALA A 422 -5.25 19.02 1.76
C ALA A 422 -6.07 20.08 2.49
N VAL A 423 -5.60 20.57 3.64
CA VAL A 423 -6.19 21.72 4.34
C VAL A 423 -6.10 22.96 3.47
N VAL A 424 -4.93 23.30 2.93
CA VAL A 424 -4.73 24.46 2.06
C VAL A 424 -5.63 24.37 0.82
N ASP A 425 -5.72 23.22 0.18
CA ASP A 425 -6.55 22.98 -1.00
C ASP A 425 -8.05 23.10 -0.65
N ALA A 426 -8.49 22.48 0.44
CA ALA A 426 -9.89 22.52 0.87
C ALA A 426 -10.35 23.94 1.21
N VAL A 427 -9.50 24.68 1.93
CA VAL A 427 -9.71 26.08 2.28
C VAL A 427 -9.74 26.95 1.02
N SER A 428 -8.78 26.77 0.13
CA SER A 428 -8.69 27.53 -1.14
C SER A 428 -9.94 27.31 -2.01
N VAL A 429 -10.47 26.08 -2.06
CA VAL A 429 -11.71 25.80 -2.79
C VAL A 429 -12.94 26.41 -2.11
N ALA A 430 -13.02 26.39 -0.77
CA ALA A 430 -14.11 27.03 -0.05
C ALA A 430 -14.11 28.56 -0.27
N GLU A 431 -12.94 29.19 -0.20
CA GLU A 431 -12.76 30.61 -0.47
C GLU A 431 -13.16 30.98 -1.90
N HIS A 432 -12.73 30.21 -2.90
CA HIS A 432 -13.10 30.44 -4.29
C HIS A 432 -14.61 30.34 -4.54
N ARG A 433 -15.32 29.56 -3.71
CA ARG A 433 -16.79 29.43 -3.76
C ARG A 433 -17.54 30.45 -2.91
N GLY A 434 -16.82 31.24 -2.10
CA GLY A 434 -17.44 32.11 -1.09
C GLY A 434 -18.21 31.33 -0.02
N GLU A 435 -17.87 30.05 0.19
CA GLU A 435 -18.46 29.21 1.23
C GLU A 435 -17.78 29.52 2.56
N ASP A 436 -18.56 29.78 3.60
CA ASP A 436 -18.05 29.71 4.97
C ASP A 436 -17.80 28.24 5.30
N PHE A 437 -16.71 27.94 6.00
CA PHE A 437 -16.32 26.58 6.36
C PHE A 437 -15.87 26.52 7.82
N THR A 438 -16.09 25.37 8.46
CA THR A 438 -15.66 25.07 9.83
C THR A 438 -14.54 24.01 9.83
N ALA A 439 -13.88 23.80 10.98
CA ALA A 439 -12.92 22.71 11.12
C ALA A 439 -13.59 21.35 10.91
N ASP A 440 -14.83 21.19 11.36
CA ASP A 440 -15.61 19.97 11.14
C ASP A 440 -15.86 19.73 9.64
N ASP A 441 -16.01 20.79 8.85
CA ASP A 441 -16.11 20.66 7.39
C ASP A 441 -14.78 20.22 6.76
N LEU A 442 -13.65 20.74 7.25
CA LEU A 442 -12.32 20.29 6.81
C LEU A 442 -12.06 18.83 7.17
N VAL A 443 -12.39 18.45 8.41
CA VAL A 443 -12.30 17.07 8.91
C VAL A 443 -13.09 16.11 8.01
N ARG A 444 -14.37 16.44 7.75
CA ARG A 444 -15.23 15.61 6.88
C ARG A 444 -14.76 15.58 5.43
N ARG A 445 -14.25 16.70 4.91
CA ARG A 445 -13.85 16.83 3.51
C ARG A 445 -12.51 16.16 3.21
N ILE A 446 -11.57 16.24 4.14
CA ILE A 446 -10.23 15.64 4.02
C ILE A 446 -10.28 14.16 4.43
N GLY A 447 -11.18 13.79 5.34
CA GLY A 447 -11.32 12.40 5.81
C GLY A 447 -10.24 11.99 6.80
N VAL A 448 -9.83 12.91 7.68
CA VAL A 448 -8.83 12.67 8.75
C VAL A 448 -9.43 13.01 10.11
N SER A 449 -8.73 12.67 11.20
CA SER A 449 -9.21 13.03 12.54
C SER A 449 -9.22 14.54 12.77
N PRO A 450 -10.07 15.05 13.68
CA PRO A 450 -10.03 16.44 14.12
C PRO A 450 -8.65 16.92 14.55
N HIS A 451 -7.94 16.12 15.35
CA HIS A 451 -6.60 16.47 15.83
C HIS A 451 -5.57 16.53 14.68
N ALA A 452 -5.68 15.69 13.65
CA ALA A 452 -4.84 15.79 12.45
C ALA A 452 -4.99 17.14 11.74
N VAL A 453 -6.23 17.62 11.57
CA VAL A 453 -6.52 18.93 10.98
C VAL A 453 -5.96 20.04 11.85
N ARG A 454 -6.18 19.98 13.17
CA ARG A 454 -5.63 20.96 14.13
C ARG A 454 -4.09 21.04 14.03
N ASN A 455 -3.42 19.89 14.10
CA ASN A 455 -1.96 19.82 14.00
C ASN A 455 -1.44 20.35 12.67
N ALA A 456 -2.12 20.02 11.56
CA ALA A 456 -1.77 20.56 10.25
C ALA A 456 -1.91 22.08 10.21
N MET A 457 -3.00 22.62 10.76
CA MET A 457 -3.25 24.06 10.85
C MET A 457 -2.21 24.76 11.74
N ASP A 458 -1.90 24.22 12.92
CA ASP A 458 -0.91 24.79 13.85
C ASP A 458 0.47 24.85 13.20
N ARG A 459 0.86 23.82 12.45
CA ARG A 459 2.13 23.81 11.70
C ARG A 459 2.11 24.82 10.56
N LEU A 460 1.03 24.93 9.80
CA LEU A 460 0.87 25.96 8.75
C LEU A 460 0.99 27.37 9.33
N ILE A 461 0.35 27.64 10.46
CA ILE A 461 0.42 28.93 11.18
C ILE A 461 1.86 29.19 11.66
N THR A 462 2.49 28.20 12.28
CA THR A 462 3.87 28.30 12.78
C THR A 462 4.87 28.57 11.67
N ARG A 463 4.73 27.89 10.51
CA ARG A 463 5.57 28.14 9.34
C ARG A 463 5.35 29.53 8.77
N ALA A 464 4.09 29.98 8.68
CA ALA A 464 3.77 31.33 8.24
C ALA A 464 4.38 32.42 9.13
N ALA A 465 4.41 32.18 10.45
CA ALA A 465 5.08 33.07 11.40
C ALA A 465 6.62 33.04 11.25
N THR A 466 7.21 31.85 11.04
CA THR A 466 8.67 31.65 11.02
C THR A 466 9.33 32.15 9.72
N GLN A 467 8.74 31.90 8.56
CA GLN A 467 9.21 32.41 7.26
C GLN A 467 9.20 33.94 7.20
N ARG A 468 8.35 34.62 7.98
CA ARG A 468 8.37 36.10 8.10
C ARG A 468 9.50 36.63 8.99
N LEU A 469 9.99 35.84 9.95
CA LEU A 469 11.13 36.21 10.81
C LEU A 469 12.49 35.96 10.13
N LEU A 470 12.50 35.22 9.02
CA LEU A 470 13.68 34.89 8.21
C LEU A 470 13.45 35.30 6.74
N PRO A 471 13.65 36.59 6.39
CA PRO A 471 13.25 37.17 5.09
C PRO A 471 13.93 36.57 3.85
N ASP A 472 14.95 35.73 4.01
CA ASP A 472 15.68 35.10 2.91
C ASP A 472 15.07 33.76 2.43
N VAL A 473 13.92 33.34 2.99
CA VAL A 473 13.21 32.10 2.58
C VAL A 473 12.09 32.44 1.58
N ALA A 474 12.07 31.74 0.44
CA ALA A 474 11.14 32.03 -0.67
C ALA A 474 9.65 32.07 -0.23
N PRO A 475 8.90 33.14 -0.53
CA PRO A 475 7.58 33.45 0.07
C PRO A 475 6.39 32.64 -0.49
N GLN A 476 6.62 31.44 -1.04
CA GLN A 476 5.64 30.74 -1.87
C GLN A 476 4.49 30.11 -1.05
N ASP A 477 4.72 29.75 0.21
CA ASP A 477 3.75 29.00 1.03
C ASP A 477 2.74 29.90 1.79
N ILE A 478 3.05 31.18 2.02
CA ILE A 478 2.24 32.09 2.86
C ILE A 478 1.12 32.80 2.08
N ARG A 479 1.24 32.92 0.75
CA ARG A 479 0.24 33.64 -0.07
C ARG A 479 -1.16 32.97 -0.05
N LEU A 480 -1.26 31.73 0.39
CA LEU A 480 -2.49 30.91 0.31
C LEU A 480 -3.43 31.03 1.53
N LEU A 481 -3.00 31.61 2.65
CA LEU A 481 -3.80 31.67 3.88
C LEU A 481 -4.45 33.04 4.11
N GLY A 482 -4.96 33.71 3.07
CA GLY A 482 -5.46 35.11 3.12
C GLY A 482 -6.19 35.52 4.41
N GLY A 483 -6.22 36.81 4.75
CA GLY A 483 -6.65 37.29 6.09
C GLY A 483 -8.00 36.75 6.61
N LYS A 484 -8.96 36.46 5.72
CA LYS A 484 -10.23 35.81 6.09
C LYS A 484 -10.03 34.35 6.53
N VAL A 485 -9.19 33.60 5.82
CA VAL A 485 -8.78 32.23 6.17
C VAL A 485 -8.09 32.22 7.53
N ALA A 486 -7.06 33.04 7.74
CA ALA A 486 -6.36 33.07 9.02
C ALA A 486 -7.29 33.39 10.21
N ARG A 487 -8.28 34.27 10.01
CA ARG A 487 -9.28 34.62 11.04
C ARG A 487 -10.29 33.48 11.28
N THR A 488 -10.85 32.88 10.22
CA THR A 488 -11.73 31.71 10.37
C THR A 488 -11.02 30.54 11.06
N LEU A 489 -9.75 30.30 10.72
CA LEU A 489 -8.93 29.26 11.35
C LEU A 489 -8.66 29.57 12.83
N ALA A 490 -8.37 30.83 13.17
CA ALA A 490 -8.18 31.29 14.55
C ALA A 490 -9.44 31.07 15.41
N ASP A 491 -10.59 31.54 14.91
CA ASP A 491 -11.87 31.47 15.60
C ASP A 491 -12.30 30.00 15.80
N THR A 492 -12.10 29.17 14.79
CA THR A 492 -12.48 27.75 14.81
C THR A 492 -11.63 26.93 15.80
N LEU A 493 -10.34 27.24 15.92
CA LEU A 493 -9.45 26.55 16.87
C LEU A 493 -9.50 27.13 18.28
N GLY A 494 -10.28 28.18 18.52
CA GLY A 494 -10.26 28.93 19.77
C GLY A 494 -8.90 29.58 20.05
N LEU A 495 -8.09 29.79 19.01
CA LEU A 495 -6.78 30.43 19.13
C LEU A 495 -6.97 31.94 19.25
N ARG A 496 -6.39 32.53 20.30
CA ARG A 496 -6.24 33.99 20.37
C ARG A 496 -5.15 34.42 19.39
N VAL A 497 -5.54 34.76 18.18
CA VAL A 497 -4.64 35.37 17.22
C VAL A 497 -4.66 36.88 17.43
N ASP A 498 -3.47 37.46 17.53
CA ASP A 498 -3.30 38.91 17.62
C ASP A 498 -3.94 39.58 16.40
N GLU A 499 -4.92 40.47 16.61
CA GLU A 499 -5.61 41.20 15.53
C GLU A 499 -4.62 42.02 14.68
N SER A 500 -3.48 42.43 15.26
CA SER A 500 -2.41 43.07 14.49
C SER A 500 -1.73 42.09 13.53
N LEU A 501 -1.58 40.82 13.91
CA LEU A 501 -1.05 39.76 13.05
C LEU A 501 -2.04 39.43 11.93
N LEU A 502 -3.35 39.34 12.22
CA LEU A 502 -4.39 39.13 11.21
C LEU A 502 -4.49 40.29 10.22
N ALA A 503 -4.42 41.54 10.71
CA ALA A 503 -4.38 42.73 9.87
C ALA A 503 -3.13 42.77 8.96
N GLN A 504 -1.99 42.30 9.47
CA GLN A 504 -0.72 42.18 8.72
C GLN A 504 -0.70 40.99 7.74
N ILE A 505 -1.47 39.92 7.98
CA ILE A 505 -1.69 38.84 7.02
C ILE A 505 -2.61 39.34 5.89
N ALA A 506 -3.64 40.11 6.24
CA ALA A 506 -4.60 40.68 5.29
C ALA A 506 -4.01 41.78 4.38
N SER A 507 -2.99 42.51 4.84
CA SER A 507 -2.47 43.67 4.12
C SER A 507 -1.55 43.35 2.93
N GLY A 508 -0.88 42.17 2.92
CA GLY A 508 0.07 41.75 1.88
C GLY A 508 1.25 42.73 1.63
N PRO A 509 2.35 42.31 0.99
CA PRO A 509 3.30 43.27 0.43
C PRO A 509 2.66 43.95 -0.79
N SER A 510 2.41 45.24 -0.69
CA SER A 510 2.00 46.08 -1.82
C SER A 510 3.11 46.11 -2.88
N SER A 511 2.71 45.85 -4.13
CA SER A 511 3.51 45.78 -5.39
C SER A 511 4.47 44.60 -5.55
N VAL A 512 4.02 43.53 -6.19
CA VAL A 512 4.84 42.63 -7.03
C VAL A 512 3.99 42.16 -8.21
N GLU A 513 4.56 42.26 -9.42
CA GLU A 513 3.99 41.77 -10.69
C GLU A 513 3.51 40.31 -10.60
N SER A 514 2.57 39.95 -11.47
CA SER A 514 1.99 38.61 -11.59
C SER A 514 3.06 37.54 -11.81
N ALA A 515 3.59 36.97 -10.72
CA ALA A 515 4.45 35.80 -10.79
C ALA A 515 3.60 34.59 -11.20
N THR A 516 3.89 34.06 -12.38
CA THR A 516 3.39 32.76 -12.85
C THR A 516 3.82 31.69 -11.85
N MET A 517 2.87 31.04 -11.16
CA MET A 517 3.18 29.96 -10.21
C MET A 517 3.78 28.76 -10.96
N THR A 518 4.98 28.34 -10.56
CA THR A 518 5.57 27.06 -10.98
C THR A 518 4.81 25.92 -10.26
N PRO A 519 4.17 24.99 -10.99
CA PRO A 519 3.40 23.90 -10.38
C PRO A 519 4.32 22.91 -9.65
N SER A 520 3.84 22.33 -8.55
CA SER A 520 4.60 21.35 -7.76
C SER A 520 4.82 20.05 -8.53
N ILE A 521 5.86 19.27 -8.18
CA ILE A 521 6.13 18.00 -8.86
C ILE A 521 4.97 17.00 -8.78
N GLN A 522 4.18 17.03 -7.69
CA GLN A 522 2.98 16.21 -7.55
C GLN A 522 1.84 16.69 -8.48
N GLN A 523 1.71 18.00 -8.68
CA GLN A 523 0.77 18.57 -9.66
C GLN A 523 1.17 18.20 -11.09
N VAL A 524 2.47 18.28 -11.41
CA VAL A 524 3.02 17.81 -12.69
C VAL A 524 2.73 16.33 -12.89
N TYR A 525 3.01 15.50 -11.88
CA TYR A 525 2.81 14.06 -11.93
C TYR A 525 1.33 13.65 -12.08
N SER A 526 0.40 14.31 -11.38
CA SER A 526 -1.04 14.03 -11.50
C SER A 526 -1.60 14.39 -12.88
N ARG A 527 -1.18 15.53 -13.44
CA ARG A 527 -1.54 15.95 -14.81
C ARG A 527 -0.92 15.03 -15.85
N LEU A 528 0.32 14.56 -15.64
CA LEU A 528 0.99 13.60 -16.49
C LEU A 528 0.25 12.25 -16.50
N LYS A 529 -0.12 11.71 -15.32
CA LYS A 529 -0.95 10.50 -15.19
C LYS A 529 -2.29 10.64 -15.89
N LYS A 530 -2.93 11.81 -15.80
CA LYS A 530 -4.18 12.09 -16.51
C LYS A 530 -3.96 12.07 -18.03
N ALA A 531 -2.94 12.76 -18.54
CA ALA A 531 -2.61 12.74 -19.97
C ALA A 531 -2.39 11.31 -20.49
N LEU A 532 -1.60 10.51 -19.77
CA LEU A 532 -1.32 9.10 -20.10
C LEU A 532 -2.58 8.26 -20.08
N SER A 533 -3.41 8.38 -19.04
CA SER A 533 -4.66 7.65 -18.90
C SER A 533 -5.64 7.96 -20.05
N GLU A 534 -5.70 9.22 -20.48
CA GLU A 534 -6.57 9.60 -21.59
C GLU A 534 -6.05 9.13 -22.96
N VAL A 535 -4.74 8.90 -23.13
CA VAL A 535 -4.19 8.26 -24.34
C VAL A 535 -4.46 6.75 -24.29
N ALA A 536 -4.22 6.12 -23.15
CA ALA A 536 -4.51 4.71 -22.90
C ALA A 536 -5.98 4.35 -23.14
N ALA A 537 -6.90 5.21 -22.71
CA ALA A 537 -8.34 5.02 -22.90
C ALA A 537 -8.77 5.00 -24.38
N LYS A 538 -7.99 5.59 -25.29
CA LYS A 538 -8.27 5.57 -26.74
C LYS A 538 -7.65 4.39 -27.49
N GLN A 539 -6.61 3.75 -26.94
CA GLN A 539 -5.89 2.67 -27.60
C GLN A 539 -6.36 1.24 -27.21
N ALA A 540 -7.58 1.11 -26.68
CA ALA A 540 -8.26 -0.17 -26.40
C ALA A 540 -7.55 -1.09 -25.38
N GLY A 541 -7.79 -0.84 -24.08
CA GLY A 541 -7.76 -1.86 -23.03
C GLY A 541 -6.71 -1.65 -21.95
N LYS A 542 -7.15 -1.10 -20.80
CA LYS A 542 -6.48 -0.89 -19.50
C LYS A 542 -5.02 -1.39 -19.38
N ILE A 543 -4.10 -0.47 -19.64
CA ILE A 543 -2.68 -0.56 -19.31
C ILE A 543 -2.40 0.47 -18.20
N SER A 544 -1.48 0.18 -17.27
CA SER A 544 -1.06 1.13 -16.23
C SER A 544 -0.34 2.34 -16.84
N ALA A 545 -0.31 3.49 -16.16
CA ALA A 545 0.31 4.71 -16.70
C ALA A 545 1.80 4.54 -17.07
N ASP A 546 2.54 3.72 -16.33
CA ASP A 546 3.95 3.41 -16.63
C ASP A 546 4.09 2.53 -17.87
N SER A 547 3.27 1.49 -18.00
CA SER A 547 3.27 0.62 -19.18
C SER A 547 2.80 1.37 -20.45
N VAL A 548 1.91 2.35 -20.31
CA VAL A 548 1.52 3.27 -21.38
C VAL A 548 2.70 4.13 -21.82
N LEU A 549 3.54 4.58 -20.88
CA LEU A 549 4.72 5.39 -21.21
C LEU A 549 5.73 4.56 -22.03
N THR A 550 5.97 3.31 -21.62
CA THR A 550 6.87 2.38 -22.32
C THR A 550 6.36 1.96 -23.70
N GLU A 551 5.04 1.93 -23.92
CA GLU A 551 4.45 1.58 -25.22
C GLU A 551 4.33 2.78 -26.18
N ILE A 552 3.97 3.96 -25.67
CA ILE A 552 3.73 5.16 -26.49
C ILE A 552 5.02 5.91 -26.83
N ILE A 553 6.02 5.84 -25.95
CA ILE A 553 7.34 6.47 -26.16
C ILE A 553 8.33 5.45 -26.75
N ARG A 554 7.88 4.41 -27.45
CA ARG A 554 8.82 3.59 -28.22
C ARG A 554 9.43 4.38 -29.38
N PRO A 555 10.73 4.25 -29.68
CA PRO A 555 11.43 4.97 -30.76
C PRO A 555 10.71 4.94 -32.11
N ASP A 556 9.94 3.90 -32.37
CA ASP A 556 9.27 3.57 -33.62
C ASP A 556 7.79 4.02 -33.70
N ASP A 557 7.13 4.43 -32.61
CA ASP A 557 5.73 4.91 -32.63
C ASP A 557 5.61 6.45 -32.76
N ALA A 558 5.90 6.96 -33.96
CA ALA A 558 5.81 8.40 -34.26
C ALA A 558 4.39 8.99 -34.05
N LEU A 559 3.34 8.19 -34.23
CA LEU A 559 1.95 8.63 -34.08
C LEU A 559 1.57 8.75 -32.60
N GLY A 560 1.92 7.74 -31.79
CA GLY A 560 1.74 7.75 -30.34
C GLY A 560 2.44 8.94 -29.68
N ARG A 561 3.69 9.19 -30.04
CA ARG A 561 4.47 10.36 -29.57
C ARG A 561 3.83 11.69 -29.91
N THR A 562 3.38 11.84 -31.16
CA THR A 562 2.73 13.08 -31.61
C THR A 562 1.43 13.33 -30.84
N LEU A 563 0.63 12.28 -30.60
CA LEU A 563 -0.60 12.38 -29.82
C LEU A 563 -0.31 12.69 -28.35
N PHE A 564 0.69 12.03 -27.75
CA PHE A 564 1.10 12.26 -26.38
C PHE A 564 1.61 13.69 -26.17
N SER A 565 2.54 14.15 -27.00
CA SER A 565 3.08 15.51 -26.97
C SER A 565 1.98 16.57 -27.12
N LYS A 566 1.03 16.39 -28.04
CA LYS A 566 -0.13 17.29 -28.19
C LYS A 566 -1.02 17.34 -26.94
N ARG A 567 -1.23 16.22 -26.25
CA ARG A 567 -2.03 16.20 -25.02
C ARG A 567 -1.30 16.78 -23.83
N LEU A 568 -0.01 16.53 -23.74
CA LEU A 568 0.86 17.08 -22.73
C LEU A 568 0.92 18.61 -22.88
N ALA A 569 1.11 19.12 -24.10
CA ALA A 569 0.99 20.55 -24.42
C ALA A 569 -0.40 21.12 -24.05
N ARG A 570 -1.47 20.33 -24.17
CA ARG A 570 -2.82 20.76 -23.75
C ARG A 570 -2.99 20.82 -22.22
N GLN A 571 -2.40 19.90 -21.47
CA GLN A 571 -2.48 19.88 -20.00
C GLN A 571 -1.59 20.94 -19.32
N PHE A 572 -0.63 21.49 -20.07
CA PHE A 572 0.33 22.50 -19.62
C PHE A 572 0.36 23.71 -20.57
N SER A 573 -0.77 24.02 -21.21
CA SER A 573 -0.88 25.08 -22.22
C SER A 573 -0.52 26.46 -21.68
N GLU A 574 -0.73 26.68 -20.39
CA GLU A 574 -0.39 27.89 -19.65
C GLU A 574 1.12 28.11 -19.47
N HIS A 575 1.95 27.08 -19.67
CA HIS A 575 3.39 27.12 -19.46
C HIS A 575 4.21 27.02 -20.77
N ASN A 576 3.55 26.92 -21.92
CA ASN A 576 4.16 26.84 -23.25
C ASN A 576 5.32 25.82 -23.37
N ILE A 577 5.15 24.66 -22.71
CA ILE A 577 6.20 23.62 -22.66
C ILE A 577 6.16 22.77 -23.90
N ALA A 578 7.28 22.75 -24.62
CA ALA A 578 7.56 21.78 -25.66
C ALA A 578 8.64 20.79 -25.17
N LEU A 579 8.35 19.50 -25.29
CA LEU A 579 9.32 18.42 -25.12
C LEU A 579 9.83 18.01 -26.51
N SER A 580 11.13 17.90 -26.66
CA SER A 580 11.74 17.32 -27.86
C SER A 580 11.52 15.80 -27.89
N ASN A 581 11.67 15.18 -29.07
CA ASN A 581 11.61 13.72 -29.17
C ASN A 581 12.76 13.06 -28.39
N GLU A 582 13.94 13.67 -28.40
CA GLU A 582 15.14 13.19 -27.66
C GLU A 582 14.91 13.22 -26.14
N GLU A 583 14.18 14.23 -25.65
CA GLU A 583 13.80 14.37 -24.25
C GLU A 583 12.79 13.31 -23.80
N LEU A 584 11.86 12.93 -24.68
CA LEU A 584 10.94 11.82 -24.42
C LEU A 584 11.71 10.48 -24.44
N ASP A 585 12.65 10.31 -25.38
CA ASP A 585 13.47 9.10 -25.52
C ASP A 585 14.35 8.82 -24.30
N ALA A 586 14.78 9.86 -23.59
CA ALA A 586 15.60 9.76 -22.39
C ALA A 586 14.79 9.41 -21.12
N THR A 587 13.46 9.32 -21.19
CA THR A 587 12.62 9.03 -20.02
C THR A 587 12.21 7.57 -19.95
N GLU A 588 12.69 6.86 -18.91
CA GLU A 588 12.40 5.44 -18.71
C GLU A 588 11.13 5.22 -17.88
N SER A 589 10.64 6.25 -17.18
CA SER A 589 9.46 6.18 -16.33
C SER A 589 8.62 7.47 -16.34
N VAL A 590 7.36 7.37 -15.89
CA VAL A 590 6.47 8.52 -15.66
C VAL A 590 7.07 9.49 -14.64
N ARG A 591 7.88 8.97 -13.71
CA ARG A 591 8.58 9.76 -12.72
C ARG A 591 9.69 10.59 -13.34
N ASP A 592 10.51 10.01 -14.23
CA ASP A 592 11.60 10.72 -14.91
C ASP A 592 11.06 11.85 -15.79
N LEU A 593 9.97 11.57 -16.51
CA LEU A 593 9.27 12.56 -17.30
C LEU A 593 8.68 13.69 -16.43
N ALA A 594 8.13 13.37 -15.26
CA ALA A 594 7.64 14.39 -14.33
C ALA A 594 8.77 15.26 -13.75
N HIS A 595 9.94 14.67 -13.46
CA HIS A 595 11.12 15.43 -13.04
C HIS A 595 11.63 16.35 -14.15
N LEU A 596 11.72 15.86 -15.39
CA LEU A 596 12.11 16.65 -16.57
C LEU A 596 11.16 17.83 -16.79
N MET A 597 9.85 17.59 -16.70
CA MET A 597 8.84 18.65 -16.82
C MET A 597 8.91 19.66 -15.69
N ALA A 598 9.07 19.20 -14.44
CA ALA A 598 9.22 20.09 -13.28
C ALA A 598 10.45 21.00 -13.44
N ARG A 599 11.55 20.48 -14.00
CA ARG A 599 12.74 21.26 -14.34
C ARG A 599 12.44 22.32 -15.41
N LYS A 600 11.79 21.96 -16.51
CA LYS A 600 11.40 22.94 -17.56
C LYS A 600 10.38 23.98 -17.10
N LEU A 601 9.58 23.67 -16.09
CA LEU A 601 8.65 24.61 -15.46
C LEU A 601 9.35 25.61 -14.53
N SER A 602 10.56 25.25 -14.08
CA SER A 602 11.39 26.10 -13.21
C SER A 602 12.41 26.95 -13.97
N GLU A 603 12.72 26.57 -15.21
CA GLU A 603 13.52 27.33 -16.19
C GLU A 603 12.63 28.35 -16.91
#